data_AF-A0A6I4LW95-F1
#
_entry.id   AF-A0A6I4LW95-F1
#
_cell.length_a   1.000
_cell.length_b   1.000
_cell.length_c   1.000
_cell.angle_alpha   90.00
_cell.angle_beta   90.00
_cell.angle_gamma   90.00
#
_symmetry.space_group_name_H-M   'P 1'
#
loop_
_entity.id
_entity.type
_entity.pdbx_description
1 polymer ?
#
loop_
_entity_poly.entity_id
_entity_poly.type
_entity_poly.pdbx_seq_one_letter_code
_entity_poly.pdbx_strand_id
1 'polypeptide(L)'
;MSTMEHKLTETAPTSTMTIRVTPETKAQLGRLAQATKRSRAFLAGEAVAHYVAREVAIVEGIKRGLNDINTGNLVPNDIAMEELSAVITDISASGRG
;
A
#
# COMPACT_ATOMS: atom_id res chain seq x y z
N MET A 1 23.79 33.84 21.62
CA MET A 1 23.64 32.45 22.09
C MET A 1 22.17 32.10 22.01
N SER A 2 21.73 31.47 20.92
CA SER A 2 20.36 30.95 20.79
C SER A 2 20.48 29.46 20.51
N THR A 3 20.01 28.66 21.46
CA THR A 3 20.08 27.21 21.46
C THR A 3 19.24 26.65 20.33
N MET A 4 19.87 25.91 19.41
CA MET A 4 19.18 25.12 18.40
C MET A 4 18.54 23.91 19.09
N GLU A 5 17.21 23.89 19.17
CA GLU A 5 16.47 22.71 19.61
C GLU A 5 16.64 21.59 18.57
N HIS A 6 17.35 20.55 18.97
CA HIS A 6 17.36 19.28 18.25
C HIS A 6 15.95 18.69 18.27
N LYS A 7 15.24 18.73 17.14
CA LYS A 7 13.98 17.99 16.95
C LYS A 7 14.30 16.50 16.91
N LEU A 8 14.31 15.88 18.08
CA LEU A 8 14.43 14.44 18.28
C LEU A 8 13.31 13.76 17.50
N THR A 9 13.69 12.82 16.64
CA THR A 9 12.83 11.97 15.80
C THR A 9 11.55 11.53 16.51
N GLU A 10 10.41 12.12 16.15
CA GLU A 10 9.10 11.71 16.63
C GLU A 10 8.75 10.37 15.97
N THR A 11 8.94 9.28 16.72
CA THR A 11 8.56 7.94 16.28
C THR A 11 7.04 7.85 16.33
N ALA A 12 6.39 7.52 15.20
CA ALA A 12 4.94 7.37 15.12
C ALA A 12 4.42 6.42 16.22
N PRO A 13 3.25 6.70 16.84
CA PRO A 13 2.74 5.90 17.94
C PRO A 13 2.45 4.47 17.48
N THR A 14 2.98 3.48 18.21
CA THR A 14 2.73 2.05 17.95
C THR A 14 1.61 1.54 18.84
N SER A 15 0.75 0.67 18.29
CA SER A 15 -0.27 -0.06 19.05
C SER A 15 -0.01 -1.56 19.01
N THR A 16 -0.31 -2.26 20.11
CA THR A 16 -0.11 -3.70 20.24
C THR A 16 -1.43 -4.43 20.09
N MET A 17 -1.43 -5.52 19.31
CA MET A 17 -2.57 -6.44 19.20
C MET A 17 -2.11 -7.89 19.36
N THR A 18 -2.97 -8.71 19.97
CA THR A 18 -2.74 -10.15 20.11
C THR A 18 -3.45 -10.89 18.99
N ILE A 19 -2.69 -11.56 18.12
CA ILE A 19 -3.22 -12.35 17.00
C ILE A 19 -3.00 -13.84 17.23
N ARG A 20 -3.95 -14.66 16.78
CA ARG A 20 -3.75 -16.13 16.71
C ARG A 20 -3.21 -16.49 15.34
N VAL A 21 -2.19 -17.33 15.33
CA VAL A 21 -1.58 -17.90 14.12
C VAL A 21 -1.39 -19.40 14.31
N THR A 22 -1.32 -20.15 13.22
CA THR A 22 -1.03 -21.58 13.30
C THR A 22 0.39 -21.82 13.82
N PRO A 23 0.68 -22.99 14.43
CA PRO A 23 2.03 -23.35 14.84
C PRO A 23 3.04 -23.30 13.69
N GLU A 24 2.60 -23.69 12.49
CA GLU A 24 3.41 -23.64 11.27
C GLU A 24 3.82 -22.20 10.92
N THR A 25 2.86 -21.27 10.86
CA THR A 25 3.14 -19.86 10.59
C THR A 25 4.07 -19.26 11.64
N LYS A 26 3.87 -19.60 12.93
CA LYS A 26 4.77 -19.15 14.01
C LYS A 26 6.20 -19.64 13.80
N ALA A 27 6.39 -20.89 13.36
CA ALA A 27 7.70 -21.47 13.07
C ALA A 27 8.36 -20.84 11.83
N GLN A 28 7.59 -20.65 10.75
CA GLN A 28 8.05 -19.97 9.53
C GLN A 28 8.50 -18.53 9.82
N LEU A 29 7.70 -17.76 10.57
CA LEU A 29 8.04 -16.40 10.97
C LEU A 29 9.30 -16.35 11.84
N GLY A 30 9.51 -17.35 12.70
CA GLY A 30 10.74 -17.50 13.49
C GLY A 30 11.99 -17.69 12.63
N ARG A 31 11.92 -18.55 11.61
CA ARG A 31 13.04 -18.76 10.66
C ARG A 31 13.33 -17.50 9.85
N LEU A 32 12.27 -16.82 9.38
CA LEU A 32 12.41 -15.58 8.60
C LEU A 32 13.03 -14.46 9.45
N ALA A 33 12.62 -14.32 10.71
CA ALA A 33 13.19 -13.37 11.67
C ALA A 33 14.71 -13.58 11.85
N GLN A 34 15.15 -14.83 12.02
CA GLN A 34 16.57 -15.17 12.14
C GLN A 34 17.34 -14.83 10.86
N ALA A 35 16.83 -15.24 9.69
CA ALA A 35 17.49 -15.02 8.40
C ALA A 35 17.63 -13.52 8.06
N THR A 36 16.65 -12.70 8.43
CA THR A 36 16.59 -11.27 8.11
C THR A 36 17.14 -10.36 9.21
N LYS A 37 17.55 -10.91 10.36
CA LYS A 37 17.95 -10.16 11.57
C LYS A 37 16.88 -9.16 12.03
N ARG A 38 15.60 -9.53 11.91
CA ARG A 38 14.45 -8.74 12.36
C ARG A 38 13.71 -9.45 13.47
N SER A 39 12.97 -8.70 14.30
CA SER A 39 12.11 -9.32 15.31
C SER A 39 10.85 -9.92 14.67
N ARG A 40 10.30 -10.96 15.29
CA ARG A 40 9.01 -11.55 14.84
C ARG A 40 7.89 -10.52 14.87
N ALA A 41 7.87 -9.65 15.87
CA ALA A 41 6.87 -8.59 15.99
C ALA A 41 6.99 -7.56 14.86
N PHE A 42 8.22 -7.19 14.48
CA PHE A 42 8.46 -6.29 13.35
C PHE A 42 7.94 -6.90 12.04
N LEU A 43 8.32 -8.15 11.74
CA LEU A 43 7.88 -8.82 10.51
C LEU A 43 6.36 -9.07 10.49
N ALA A 44 5.75 -9.40 11.63
CA ALA A 44 4.30 -9.53 11.73
C ALA A 44 3.60 -8.18 11.49
N GLY A 45 4.14 -7.09 12.05
CA GLY A 45 3.63 -5.74 11.83
C GLY A 45 3.70 -5.34 10.35
N GLU A 46 4.83 -5.58 9.69
CA GLU A 46 4.97 -5.32 8.25
C GLU A 46 4.00 -6.15 7.41
N ALA A 47 3.89 -7.45 7.69
CA ALA A 47 2.99 -8.33 6.95
C ALA A 47 1.52 -7.88 7.06
N VAL A 48 1.09 -7.52 8.28
CA VAL A 48 -0.26 -7.00 8.52
C VAL A 48 -0.45 -5.65 7.84
N ALA A 49 0.51 -4.72 7.95
CA ALA A 49 0.42 -3.41 7.32
C ALA A 49 0.30 -3.50 5.80
N HIS A 50 1.13 -4.34 5.16
CA HIS A 50 1.07 -4.56 3.72
C HIS A 50 -0.25 -5.19 3.28
N TYR A 51 -0.75 -6.18 4.03
CA TYR A 51 -2.06 -6.76 3.75
C TYR A 51 -3.17 -5.71 3.84
N VAL A 52 -3.25 -4.99 4.96
CA VAL A 52 -4.29 -3.99 5.22
C VAL A 52 -4.26 -2.87 4.18
N ALA A 53 -3.08 -2.31 3.88
CA ALA A 53 -2.95 -1.24 2.89
C ALA A 53 -3.51 -1.66 1.52
N ARG A 54 -3.19 -2.88 1.08
CA ARG A 54 -3.72 -3.45 -0.17
C ARG A 54 -5.23 -3.67 -0.12
N GLU A 55 -5.74 -4.27 0.95
CA GLU A 55 -7.18 -4.54 1.08
C GLU A 55 -8.01 -3.25 1.14
N VAL A 56 -7.54 -2.25 1.89
CA VAL A 56 -8.21 -0.95 2.01
C VAL A 56 -8.30 -0.27 0.65
N ALA A 57 -7.19 -0.23 -0.10
CA ALA A 57 -7.18 0.37 -1.44
C ALA A 57 -8.18 -0.31 -2.39
N ILE A 58 -8.30 -1.65 -2.34
CA ILE A 58 -9.27 -2.41 -3.13
C ILE A 58 -10.70 -2.06 -2.71
N VAL A 59 -11.01 -2.15 -1.42
CA VAL A 59 -12.35 -1.88 -0.91
C VAL A 59 -12.79 -0.45 -1.20
N GLU A 60 -11.91 0.53 -1.01
CA GLU A 60 -12.20 1.93 -1.33
C GLU A 60 -12.36 2.16 -2.83
N GLY A 61 -11.53 1.51 -3.67
CA GLY A 61 -11.69 1.56 -5.12
C GLY A 61 -13.05 1.06 -5.58
N ILE A 62 -13.50 -0.08 -5.04
CA ILE A 62 -14.83 -0.64 -5.32
C ILE A 62 -15.93 0.32 -4.86
N LYS A 63 -15.84 0.86 -3.64
CA LYS A 63 -16.83 1.80 -3.11
C LYS A 63 -16.93 3.07 -3.96
N ARG A 64 -15.80 3.61 -4.41
CA ARG A 64 -15.78 4.76 -5.33
C ARG A 64 -16.46 4.42 -6.65
N GLY A 65 -16.10 3.30 -7.29
CA GLY A 65 -16.72 2.88 -8.54
C GLY A 65 -18.25 2.69 -8.43
N LEU A 66 -18.73 2.11 -7.33
CA LEU A 66 -20.17 1.99 -7.06
C LEU A 66 -20.84 3.36 -6.93
N ASN A 67 -20.19 4.31 -6.25
CA ASN A 67 -20.68 5.68 -6.13
C ASN A 67 -20.69 6.40 -7.48
N ASP A 68 -19.65 6.22 -8.30
CA ASP A 68 -19.55 6.81 -9.63
C ASP A 68 -20.68 6.31 -10.54
N ILE A 69 -21.00 5.02 -10.48
CA ILE A 69 -22.17 4.46 -11.18
C ILE A 69 -23.46 5.13 -10.70
N ASN A 70 -23.66 5.22 -9.38
CA ASN A 70 -24.89 5.78 -8.81
C ASN A 70 -25.07 7.27 -9.11
N THR A 71 -23.97 8.02 -9.22
CA THR A 71 -23.97 9.46 -9.52
C THR A 71 -23.90 9.77 -11.01
N GLY A 72 -23.81 8.74 -11.88
CA GLY A 72 -23.65 8.91 -13.32
C GLY A 72 -22.28 9.45 -13.74
N ASN A 73 -21.28 9.42 -12.85
CA ASN A 73 -19.91 9.85 -13.09
C ASN A 73 -19.12 8.76 -13.85
N LEU A 74 -19.57 8.42 -15.06
CA LEU A 74 -19.00 7.36 -15.90
C LEU A 74 -18.51 7.94 -17.23
N VAL A 75 -17.43 7.36 -17.76
CA VAL A 75 -16.92 7.68 -19.11
C VAL A 75 -17.34 6.56 -20.07
N PRO A 76 -17.91 6.88 -21.24
CA PRO A 76 -18.16 5.90 -22.30
C PRO A 76 -16.88 5.17 -22.72
N ASN A 77 -17.01 3.87 -23.04
CA ASN A 77 -15.85 3.02 -23.29
C ASN A 77 -15.01 3.45 -24.50
N ASP A 78 -15.65 3.90 -25.57
CA ASP A 78 -15.02 4.42 -26.77
C ASP A 78 -14.14 5.64 -26.47
N ILE A 79 -14.66 6.59 -25.70
CA ILE A 79 -13.91 7.79 -25.27
C ILE A 79 -12.73 7.39 -24.37
N ALA A 80 -12.94 6.50 -23.40
CA ALA A 80 -11.88 6.06 -22.50
C ALA A 80 -10.73 5.36 -23.26
N MET A 81 -11.04 4.54 -24.27
CA MET A 81 -10.03 3.86 -25.09
C MET A 81 -9.29 4.82 -26.02
N GLU A 82 -9.97 5.83 -26.55
CA GLU A 82 -9.35 6.89 -27.34
C GLU A 82 -8.31 7.66 -26.51
N GLU A 83 -8.70 8.14 -25.33
CA GLU A 83 -7.80 8.84 -24.39
C GLU A 83 -6.59 7.99 -24.02
N LEU A 84 -6.81 6.71 -23.69
CA LEU A 84 -5.73 5.78 -23.36
C LEU A 84 -4.75 5.59 -24.53
N SER A 85 -5.27 5.41 -25.75
CA SER A 85 -4.46 5.20 -26.95
C SER A 85 -3.58 6.42 -27.29
N ALA A 86 -4.09 7.63 -27.04
CA ALA A 86 -3.36 8.87 -27.24
C ALA A 86 -2.13 8.95 -26.31
N VAL A 87 -2.31 8.62 -25.03
CA VAL A 87 -1.21 8.60 -24.04
C VAL A 87 -0.14 7.57 -24.41
N ILE A 88 -0.53 6.36 -24.83
CA ILE A 88 0.41 5.32 -25.25
C ILE A 88 1.24 5.78 -26.46
N THR A 89 0.57 6.40 -27.44
CA THR A 89 1.23 6.89 -28.66
C THR A 89 2.26 7.96 -28.33
N ASP A 90 1.91 8.93 -27.48
CA ASP A 90 2.80 10.01 -27.05
C ASP A 90 4.07 9.50 -26.33
N ILE A 91 3.90 8.59 -25.38
CA ILE A 91 5.02 7.97 -24.65
C ILE A 91 5.92 7.17 -25.61
N SER A 92 5.33 6.42 -26.55
CA SER A 92 6.08 5.62 -27.52
C SER A 92 6.83 6.46 -28.57
N ALA A 93 6.32 7.66 -28.86
CA ALA A 93 6.99 8.63 -29.72
C ALA A 93 8.15 9.32 -28.98
N SER A 94 7.98 9.59 -27.69
CA SER A 94 8.97 10.27 -26.84
C SER A 94 10.12 9.36 -26.37
N GLY A 95 9.91 8.05 -26.27
CA GLY A 95 10.94 7.06 -25.86
C GLY A 95 11.93 6.64 -26.95
N ARG A 96 11.82 7.19 -28.18
CA ARG A 96 12.82 7.05 -29.25
C ARG A 96 13.64 8.35 -29.34
N GLY A 97 14.54 8.55 -28.39
CA GLY A 97 15.52 9.63 -28.35
C GLY A 97 16.80 9.18 -27.66
#